data_AF-A0A923WU74-F1
#
_entry.id   AF-A0A923WU74-F1
#
_cell.length_a   1.000
_cell.length_b   1.000
_cell.length_c   1.000
_cell.angle_alpha   90.00
_cell.angle_beta   90.00
_cell.angle_gamma   90.00
#
_symmetry.space_group_name_H-M   'P 1'
#
loop_
_entity.id
_entity.type
_entity.pdbx_description
1 polymer ?
#
loop_
_entity_poly.entity_id
_entity_poly.type
_entity_poly.pdbx_seq_one_letter_code
_entity_poly.pdbx_strand_id
1 'polypeptide(L)'
;MVKHAYPHDRQAFTQGLYIKDGVLFESTGLKGQSSIRRVQLETGRVLQKKDVPEQFFGEGIAPVGNDIVSLTWTSKVGFVYDAKTLAIKRKFTYEGEGWGLTSNGAQLFMSDGTPAIRVLDPKTLAEVRRIQVSADGKPIANLNELEWVDG
;
A
#
# COMPACT_ATOMS: atom_id res chain seq x y z
N MET A 1 -23.89 -10.54 0.55
CA MET A 1 -24.39 -10.07 1.87
C MET A 1 -23.20 -9.51 2.64
N VAL A 2 -23.34 -8.36 3.29
CA VAL A 2 -22.27 -7.76 4.11
C VAL A 2 -22.21 -8.51 5.44
N LYS A 3 -21.02 -9.01 5.83
CA LYS A 3 -20.83 -9.71 7.11
C LYS A 3 -20.69 -8.76 8.29
N HIS A 4 -19.85 -7.73 8.13
CA HIS A 4 -19.62 -6.68 9.11
C HIS A 4 -19.40 -5.35 8.39
N ALA A 5 -19.76 -4.25 9.06
CA ALA A 5 -19.48 -2.90 8.62
C ALA A 5 -18.85 -2.15 9.79
N TYR A 6 -17.76 -1.43 9.52
CA TYR A 6 -16.99 -0.71 10.52
C TYR A 6 -16.97 0.80 10.20
N PRO A 7 -16.90 1.67 11.22
CA PRO A 7 -16.72 3.10 10.99
C PRO A 7 -15.38 3.38 10.29
N HIS A 8 -15.37 4.35 9.38
CA HIS A 8 -14.18 4.82 8.69
C HIS A 8 -14.14 6.36 8.67
N ASP A 9 -12.94 6.93 8.76
CA ASP A 9 -12.72 8.36 8.71
C ASP A 9 -13.05 8.90 7.31
N ARG A 10 -14.16 9.63 7.19
CA ARG A 10 -14.64 10.20 5.92
C ARG A 10 -13.69 11.21 5.29
N GLN A 11 -12.70 11.71 6.02
CA GLN A 11 -11.67 12.61 5.50
C GLN A 11 -10.42 11.86 5.00
N ALA A 12 -10.33 10.55 5.24
CA ALA A 12 -9.23 9.72 4.77
C ALA A 12 -9.42 9.37 3.29
N PHE A 13 -8.58 9.93 2.43
CA PHE A 13 -8.52 9.54 1.02
C PHE A 13 -7.69 8.25 0.87
N THR A 14 -8.26 7.11 1.23
CA THR A 14 -7.57 5.81 1.29
C THR A 14 -6.96 5.41 -0.05
N GLN A 15 -5.67 5.06 -0.05
CA GLN A 15 -4.94 4.56 -1.23
C GLN A 15 -4.28 3.19 -1.00
N GLY A 16 -4.23 2.72 0.24
CA GLY A 16 -3.72 1.39 0.56
C GLY A 16 -4.12 0.98 1.96
N LEU A 17 -4.41 -0.29 2.15
CA LEU A 17 -4.73 -0.83 3.46
C LEU A 17 -4.32 -2.30 3.58
N TYR A 18 -4.10 -2.73 4.81
CA TYR A 18 -4.08 -4.15 5.15
C TYR A 18 -4.44 -4.33 6.62
N ILE A 19 -4.94 -5.51 6.99
CA ILE A 19 -5.26 -5.85 8.37
C ILE A 19 -4.22 -6.83 8.89
N LYS A 20 -3.67 -6.56 10.07
CA LYS A 20 -2.76 -7.46 10.79
C LYS A 20 -3.11 -7.48 12.26
N ASP A 21 -3.35 -8.68 12.80
CA ASP A 21 -3.66 -8.90 14.21
C ASP A 21 -4.84 -8.03 14.73
N GLY A 22 -5.89 -7.88 13.90
CA GLY A 22 -7.07 -7.06 14.22
C GLY A 22 -6.87 -5.55 14.11
N VAL A 23 -5.67 -5.09 13.73
CA VAL A 23 -5.38 -3.67 13.51
C VAL A 23 -5.39 -3.37 12.02
N LEU A 24 -6.09 -2.31 11.62
CA LEU A 24 -6.06 -1.76 10.28
C LEU A 24 -4.83 -0.86 10.13
N PHE A 25 -3.99 -1.14 9.14
CA PHE A 25 -2.97 -0.23 8.66
C PHE A 25 -3.46 0.43 7.38
N GLU A 26 -3.31 1.74 7.27
CA GLU A 26 -3.86 2.51 6.17
C GLU A 26 -2.87 3.57 5.68
N SER A 27 -2.82 3.75 4.37
CA SER A 27 -2.18 4.87 3.69
C SER A 27 -3.24 5.76 3.08
N THR A 28 -3.10 7.07 3.29
CA THR A 28 -3.97 8.09 2.69
C THR A 28 -3.22 8.93 1.67
N GLY A 29 -3.90 9.32 0.61
CA GLY A 29 -3.42 10.23 -0.42
C GLY A 29 -3.70 11.70 -0.09
N LEU A 30 -3.55 12.55 -1.12
CA LEU A 30 -3.55 14.03 -1.13
C LEU A 30 -2.20 14.63 -0.70
N LYS A 31 -1.57 15.41 -1.59
CA LYS A 31 -0.30 16.10 -1.30
C LYS A 31 -0.46 17.04 -0.11
N GLY A 32 0.52 17.04 0.79
CA GLY A 32 0.47 17.78 2.05
C GLY A 32 -0.47 17.20 3.12
N GLN A 33 -1.23 16.14 2.82
CA GLN A 33 -2.19 15.52 3.76
C GLN A 33 -2.05 13.99 3.85
N SER A 34 -1.18 13.41 3.03
CA SER A 34 -0.93 11.97 2.98
C SER A 34 -0.35 11.47 4.30
N SER A 35 -0.77 10.29 4.74
CA SER A 35 -0.36 9.76 6.04
C SER A 35 -0.41 8.24 6.09
N ILE A 36 0.47 7.64 6.89
CA ILE A 36 0.40 6.24 7.31
C ILE A 36 -0.24 6.16 8.69
N ARG A 37 -1.23 5.30 8.84
CA ARG A 37 -2.09 5.21 10.03
C ARG A 37 -2.15 3.79 10.56
N ARG A 38 -2.24 3.68 11.88
CA ARG A 38 -2.72 2.49 12.59
C ARG A 38 -4.09 2.83 13.13
N VAL A 39 -5.08 2.02 12.83
CA VAL A 39 -6.48 2.29 13.11
C VAL A 39 -7.07 1.09 13.83
N GLN A 40 -7.80 1.34 14.91
CA GLN A 40 -8.60 0.31 15.56
C GLN A 40 -9.77 -0.02 14.63
N LEU A 41 -9.81 -1.27 14.13
CA LEU A 41 -10.75 -1.68 13.08
C LEU A 41 -12.20 -1.47 13.50
N GLU A 42 -12.56 -1.82 14.73
CA GLU A 42 -13.94 -1.84 15.21
C GLU A 42 -14.55 -0.44 15.35
N THR A 43 -13.71 0.55 15.62
CA THR A 43 -14.15 1.92 15.97
C THR A 43 -13.76 2.96 14.92
N GLY A 44 -12.84 2.63 14.00
CA GLY A 44 -12.23 3.60 13.09
C GLY A 44 -11.29 4.60 13.77
N ARG A 45 -11.00 4.42 15.07
CA ARG A 45 -10.14 5.35 15.82
C ARG A 45 -8.69 5.21 15.38
N VAL A 46 -8.09 6.31 14.94
CA VAL A 46 -6.66 6.38 14.67
C VAL A 46 -5.89 6.23 15.98
N LEU A 47 -5.13 5.13 16.08
CA LEU A 47 -4.27 4.80 17.21
C LEU A 47 -2.91 5.50 17.09
N GLN A 48 -2.41 5.63 15.86
CA GLN A 48 -1.12 6.24 15.56
C GLN A 48 -1.14 6.75 14.12
N LYS A 49 -0.45 7.87 13.87
CA LYS A 49 -0.35 8.49 12.56
C LYS A 49 1.07 8.99 12.33
N LYS A 50 1.56 8.84 11.11
CA LYS A 50 2.76 9.49 10.60
C LYS A 50 2.43 10.17 9.28
N ASP A 51 2.65 11.48 9.21
CA ASP A 51 2.51 12.20 7.94
C ASP A 51 3.61 11.76 6.95
N VAL A 52 3.18 11.52 5.72
CA VAL A 52 4.09 11.36 4.58
C VAL A 52 4.65 12.76 4.26
N PRO A 53 5.94 12.90 3.88
CA PRO A 53 6.49 14.22 3.58
C PRO A 53 5.67 14.94 2.50
N GLU A 54 5.42 16.23 2.70
CA GLU A 54 4.36 16.99 2.04
C GLU A 54 4.41 16.99 0.51
N GLN A 55 5.60 16.85 -0.07
CA GLN A 55 5.80 16.79 -1.52
C GLN A 55 5.26 15.51 -2.17
N PHE A 56 4.98 14.47 -1.37
CA PHE A 56 4.55 13.17 -1.86
C PHE A 56 3.04 12.95 -1.66
N PHE A 57 2.47 12.18 -2.59
CA PHE A 57 1.12 11.65 -2.50
C PHE A 57 1.25 10.17 -2.13
N GLY A 58 0.73 9.77 -0.97
CA GLY A 58 0.81 8.39 -0.48
C GLY A 58 -0.12 7.46 -1.24
N GLU A 59 0.35 6.23 -1.50
CA GLU A 59 -0.35 5.21 -2.30
C GLU A 59 -0.41 3.88 -1.55
N GLY A 60 -0.40 2.74 -2.24
CA GLY A 60 -0.46 1.40 -1.68
C GLY A 60 0.61 1.12 -0.61
N ILE A 61 0.21 0.31 0.38
CA ILE A 61 1.08 -0.18 1.45
C ILE A 61 0.97 -1.68 1.64
N ALA A 62 2.06 -2.33 2.02
CA ALA A 62 2.08 -3.76 2.32
C ALA A 62 3.02 -4.10 3.49
N PRO A 63 2.72 -5.16 4.26
CA PRO A 63 3.59 -5.62 5.33
C PRO A 63 4.79 -6.42 4.80
N VAL A 64 5.97 -6.17 5.38
CA VAL A 64 7.20 -6.94 5.17
C VAL A 64 7.86 -7.19 6.52
N GLY A 65 7.66 -8.38 7.09
CA GLY A 65 8.12 -8.71 8.43
C GLY A 65 7.54 -7.75 9.49
N ASN A 66 8.41 -6.94 10.08
CA ASN A 66 8.05 -5.91 11.08
C ASN A 66 7.94 -4.50 10.49
N ASP A 67 8.06 -4.37 9.16
CA ASP A 67 8.06 -3.10 8.46
C ASP A 67 6.83 -2.97 7.55
N ILE A 68 6.55 -1.73 7.15
CA ILE A 68 5.54 -1.35 6.16
C ILE A 68 6.27 -0.78 4.96
N VAL A 69 6.06 -1.35 3.78
CA VAL A 69 6.49 -0.75 2.52
C VAL A 69 5.34 0.11 2.00
N SER A 70 5.66 1.33 1.57
CA SER A 70 4.70 2.30 1.04
C SER A 70 5.18 2.85 -0.29
N LEU A 71 4.24 2.99 -1.22
CA LEU A 71 4.43 3.66 -2.50
C LEU A 71 4.01 5.13 -2.41
N THR A 72 4.41 5.88 -3.43
CA THR A 72 3.87 7.19 -3.76
C THR A 72 3.49 7.23 -5.24
N TRP A 73 2.61 8.16 -5.62
CA TRP A 73 2.02 8.13 -6.95
C TRP A 73 3.02 8.33 -8.10
N THR A 74 3.47 9.57 -8.33
CA THR A 74 4.31 9.90 -9.50
C THR A 74 5.77 10.19 -9.16
N SER A 75 6.13 10.15 -7.88
CA SER A 75 7.44 10.66 -7.44
C SER A 75 8.60 9.68 -7.64
N LYS A 76 8.31 8.43 -8.03
CA LYS A 76 9.30 7.35 -8.17
C LYS A 76 10.05 7.01 -6.88
N VAL A 77 9.48 7.40 -5.73
CA VAL A 77 10.04 7.16 -4.39
C VAL A 77 9.05 6.36 -3.56
N GLY A 78 9.55 5.37 -2.85
CA GLY A 78 8.82 4.66 -1.80
C GLY A 78 9.54 4.74 -0.46
N PHE A 79 8.82 4.36 0.59
CA PHE A 79 9.30 4.40 1.96
C PHE A 79 9.14 3.05 2.64
N VAL A 80 10.06 2.76 3.56
CA VAL A 80 9.93 1.66 4.52
C VAL A 80 9.75 2.28 5.90
N TYR A 81 8.64 1.97 6.55
CA TYR A 81 8.32 2.38 7.90
C TYR A 81 8.48 1.22 8.86
N ASP A 82 8.94 1.48 10.08
CA ASP A 82 8.80 0.54 11.19
C ASP A 82 7.31 0.41 11.55
N ALA A 83 6.73 -0.79 11.55
CA ALA A 83 5.28 -0.94 11.73
C ALA A 83 4.81 -0.62 13.17
N LYS A 84 5.71 -0.68 14.16
CA LYS A 84 5.39 -0.39 15.56
C LYS A 84 5.39 1.11 15.85
N THR A 85 6.35 1.84 15.30
CA THR A 85 6.62 3.25 15.60
C THR A 85 6.21 4.19 14.47
N LEU A 86 5.94 3.66 13.27
CA LEU A 86 5.75 4.40 12.02
C LEU A 86 6.92 5.34 11.69
N ALA A 87 8.10 5.08 12.25
CA ALA A 87 9.31 5.82 11.89
C ALA A 87 9.77 5.40 10.49
N ILE A 88 10.15 6.36 9.65
CA ILE A 88 10.77 6.06 8.35
C ILE A 88 12.15 5.45 8.61
N LYS A 89 12.37 4.22 8.15
CA LYS A 89 13.64 3.52 8.24
C LYS A 89 14.49 3.71 6.98
N ARG A 90 13.86 3.73 5.81
CA ARG A 90 14.54 3.74 4.51
C ARG A 90 13.67 4.39 3.44
N LYS A 91 14.32 4.99 2.43
CA LYS A 91 13.70 5.34 1.14
C LYS A 91 14.24 4.42 0.05
N PHE A 92 13.43 4.16 -0.96
CA PHE A 92 13.83 3.43 -2.16
C PHE A 92 13.23 4.10 -3.41
N THR A 93 13.74 3.74 -4.57
CA THR A 93 13.27 4.29 -5.86
C THR A 93 12.76 3.18 -6.77
N TYR A 94 11.84 3.52 -7.66
CA TYR A 94 11.31 2.63 -8.68
C TYR A 94 10.92 3.44 -9.92
N GLU A 95 10.92 2.80 -11.09
CA GLU A 95 10.43 3.44 -12.31
C GLU A 95 8.90 3.39 -12.41
N GLY A 96 8.32 4.33 -13.15
CA GLY A 96 6.87 4.43 -13.36
C GLY A 96 6.12 5.04 -12.17
N GLU A 97 4.80 4.90 -12.19
CA GLU A 97 3.92 5.27 -11.07
C GLU A 97 3.88 4.14 -10.02
N GLY A 98 3.35 4.43 -8.83
CA GLY A 98 3.00 3.42 -7.84
C GLY A 98 1.56 3.59 -7.38
N TRP A 99 0.75 2.54 -7.48
CA TRP A 99 -0.68 2.55 -7.14
C TRP A 99 -0.88 1.54 -6.00
N GLY A 100 -1.48 0.38 -6.26
CA GLY A 100 -1.68 -0.69 -5.27
C GLY A 100 -0.39 -1.42 -4.91
N LEU A 101 -0.31 -1.88 -3.65
CA LEU A 101 0.79 -2.73 -3.17
C LEU A 101 0.21 -3.80 -2.23
N THR A 102 0.57 -5.06 -2.46
CA THR A 102 0.26 -6.16 -1.54
C THR A 102 1.43 -7.11 -1.36
N SER A 103 1.29 -8.08 -0.47
CA SER A 103 2.35 -9.03 -0.10
C SER A 103 1.74 -10.42 0.11
N ASN A 104 2.42 -11.44 -0.40
CA ASN A 104 2.13 -12.83 -0.03
C ASN A 104 3.07 -13.35 1.07
N GLY A 105 3.82 -12.45 1.73
CA GLY A 105 4.84 -12.79 2.73
C GLY A 105 6.21 -13.13 2.17
N ALA A 106 6.32 -13.53 0.89
CA ALA A 106 7.57 -13.84 0.22
C ALA A 106 7.98 -12.79 -0.83
N GLN A 107 7.00 -12.19 -1.49
CA GLN A 107 7.18 -11.18 -2.54
C GLN A 107 6.17 -10.04 -2.36
N LEU A 108 6.52 -8.88 -2.90
CA LEU A 108 5.61 -7.76 -3.03
C LEU A 108 5.02 -7.72 -4.44
N PHE A 109 3.79 -7.27 -4.56
CA PHE A 109 3.06 -7.13 -5.81
C PHE A 109 2.58 -5.69 -5.93
N MET A 110 3.03 -4.99 -6.96
CA MET A 110 2.81 -3.57 -7.17
C MET A 110 2.09 -3.35 -8.49
N SER A 111 1.02 -2.56 -8.48
CA SER A 111 0.40 -2.01 -9.69
C SER A 111 0.86 -0.56 -9.91
N ASP A 112 0.76 -0.12 -11.16
CA ASP A 112 1.23 1.20 -11.61
C ASP A 112 0.30 1.81 -12.69
N GLY A 113 -0.97 1.40 -12.70
CA GLY A 113 -1.95 1.79 -13.72
C GLY A 113 -1.86 1.03 -15.04
N THR A 114 -0.76 0.32 -15.30
CA THR A 114 -0.63 -0.56 -16.48
C THR A 114 -1.32 -1.91 -16.26
N PRO A 115 -1.50 -2.74 -17.30
CA PRO A 115 -2.00 -4.11 -17.12
C PRO A 115 -0.94 -5.10 -16.59
N ALA A 116 0.19 -4.62 -16.09
CA ALA A 116 1.25 -5.44 -15.53
C ALA A 116 1.35 -5.27 -14.01
N ILE A 117 1.37 -6.38 -13.27
CA ILE A 117 1.75 -6.38 -11.86
C ILE A 117 3.25 -6.64 -11.75
N ARG A 118 3.96 -5.72 -11.11
CA ARG A 118 5.39 -5.84 -10.84
C ARG A 118 5.57 -6.65 -9.57
N VAL A 119 6.41 -7.67 -9.64
CA VAL A 119 6.78 -8.48 -8.49
C VAL A 119 8.12 -7.99 -7.99
N LEU A 120 8.19 -7.59 -6.72
CA LEU A 120 9.40 -7.04 -6.11
C LEU A 120 9.97 -7.97 -5.05
N ASP A 121 11.29 -8.04 -4.97
CA ASP A 121 11.97 -8.68 -3.85
C ASP A 121 11.79 -7.83 -2.57
N PRO A 122 11.33 -8.38 -1.45
CA PRO A 122 10.94 -7.58 -0.29
C PRO A 122 12.13 -6.96 0.46
N LYS A 123 13.36 -7.45 0.25
CA LYS A 123 14.55 -6.95 0.95
C LYS A 123 15.19 -5.79 0.19
N THR A 124 15.41 -6.00 -1.09
CA THR A 124 16.06 -5.07 -2.03
C THR A 124 15.06 -4.07 -2.62
N LEU A 125 13.78 -4.44 -2.70
CA LEU A 125 12.70 -3.71 -3.37
C LEU A 125 12.93 -3.54 -4.88
N ALA A 126 13.82 -4.34 -5.45
CA ALA A 126 14.03 -4.41 -6.88
C ALA A 126 12.95 -5.28 -7.54
N GLU A 127 12.55 -4.89 -8.76
CA GLU A 127 11.65 -5.69 -9.58
C GLU A 127 12.35 -6.98 -10.02
N VAL A 128 11.69 -8.12 -9.80
CA VAL A 128 12.20 -9.45 -10.18
C VAL A 128 11.50 -10.01 -11.42
N ARG A 129 10.22 -9.68 -11.62
CA ARG A 129 9.43 -10.09 -12.80
C ARG A 129 8.14 -9.29 -12.89
N ARG A 130 7.39 -9.50 -13.97
CA ARG A 130 6.03 -8.97 -14.16
C ARG A 130 5.01 -10.09 -14.40
N ILE A 131 3.76 -9.83 -14.04
CA ILE A 131 2.59 -10.65 -14.35
C ILE A 131 1.67 -9.81 -15.23
N GLN A 132 1.23 -10.34 -16.37
CA GLN A 132 0.24 -9.67 -17.21
C GLN A 132 -1.16 -10.02 -16.71
N VAL A 133 -1.99 -9.00 -16.49
CA VAL A 133 -3.37 -9.18 -16.04
C VAL A 133 -4.29 -9.07 -17.23
N SER A 134 -5.15 -10.08 -17.39
CA SER A 134 -6.20 -10.08 -18.41
C SER A 134 -7.47 -10.71 -17.89
N ALA A 135 -8.60 -10.31 -18.49
CA ALA A 135 -9.90 -10.94 -18.31
C ALA A 135 -10.46 -11.24 -19.72
N ASP A 136 -10.94 -12.46 -19.93
CA ASP A 136 -11.41 -12.94 -21.24
C ASP A 136 -10.41 -12.67 -22.38
N GLY A 137 -9.12 -12.86 -22.10
CA GLY A 137 -8.02 -12.64 -23.04
C GLY A 137 -7.67 -11.17 -23.32
N LYS A 138 -8.35 -10.21 -22.69
CA LYS A 138 -8.08 -8.77 -22.86
C LYS A 138 -7.30 -8.20 -21.69
N PRO A 139 -6.22 -7.43 -21.91
CA PRO A 139 -5.47 -6.79 -20.82
C PRO A 139 -6.36 -5.87 -19.97
N ILE A 140 -6.20 -5.92 -18.65
CA ILE A 140 -6.91 -5.05 -17.70
C ILE A 140 -5.93 -4.07 -17.07
N ALA A 141 -6.08 -2.79 -17.37
CA ALA A 141 -5.29 -1.69 -16.82
C ALA A 141 -6.01 -1.01 -15.64
N ASN A 142 -5.37 -0.01 -15.04
CA ASN A 142 -5.90 0.83 -13.96
C ASN A 142 -6.32 0.04 -12.71
N LEU A 143 -5.53 -0.98 -12.36
CA LEU A 143 -5.71 -1.74 -11.12
C LEU A 143 -5.25 -0.88 -9.93
N ASN A 144 -6.20 -0.19 -9.30
CA ASN A 144 -5.91 0.82 -8.28
C ASN A 144 -5.55 0.27 -6.91
N GLU A 145 -6.00 -0.94 -6.58
CA GLU A 145 -5.79 -1.58 -5.30
C GLU A 145 -5.49 -3.07 -5.54
N LEU A 146 -4.71 -3.67 -4.66
CA LEU A 146 -4.35 -5.09 -4.70
C LEU A 146 -4.48 -5.67 -3.30
N GLU A 147 -5.19 -6.79 -3.17
CA GLU A 147 -5.22 -7.60 -1.96
C GLU A 147 -4.77 -9.03 -2.29
N TRP A 148 -3.96 -9.63 -1.40
CA TRP A 148 -3.61 -11.03 -1.48
C TRP A 148 -4.43 -11.82 -0.46
N VAL A 149 -5.30 -12.72 -0.95
CA VAL A 149 -6.19 -13.53 -0.11
C VAL A 149 -5.97 -15.00 -0.44
N ASP A 150 -5.75 -15.81 0.60
CA ASP A 150 -5.80 -17.29 0.58
C ASP A 150 -4.97 -18.05 -0.47
N GLY A 151 -4.03 -17.40 -1.18
CA GLY A 151 -2.99 -18.04 -2.01
C GLY A 151 -3.49 -19.14 -2.92
#